data_AF-A0A6G3SLQ2-F1
#
_entry.id   AF-A0A6G3SLQ2-F1
#
_cell.length_a   1.000
_cell.length_b   1.000
_cell.length_c   1.000
_cell.angle_alpha   90.00
_cell.angle_beta   90.00
_cell.angle_gamma   90.00
#
_symmetry.space_group_name_H-M   'P 1'
#
loop_
_entity.id
_entity.type
_entity.pdbx_description
1 polymer ?
#
loop_
_entity_poly.entity_id
_entity_poly.type
_entity_poly.pdbx_seq_one_letter_code
_entity_poly.pdbx_strand_id
1 'polypeptide(L)' 'MGDTFGGEHRRPDHSGIGHNQRELQDRASFDQAPRAGVSCLLIALPISLAMWAGLLTGAHALIGAIA' A
#
# COMPACT_ATOMS: atom_id res chain seq x y z
N MET A 1 14.12 10.24 -31.40
CA MET A 1 13.37 10.67 -30.20
C MET A 1 11.97 10.12 -30.33
N GLY A 2 11.65 9.08 -29.57
CA GLY A 2 10.36 8.39 -29.60
C GLY A 2 10.08 7.79 -28.23
N ASP A 3 9.05 8.33 -27.60
CA ASP A 3 8.16 7.77 -26.58
C ASP A 3 8.73 7.45 -25.19
N THR A 4 8.83 8.50 -24.38
CA THR A 4 9.17 8.49 -22.94
C THR A 4 8.12 7.87 -22.03
N PHE A 5 6.95 7.42 -22.54
CA PHE A 5 5.85 6.90 -21.69
C PHE A 5 4.99 5.78 -22.33
N GLY A 6 5.42 5.15 -23.43
CA GLY A 6 4.62 4.16 -24.18
C GLY A 6 5.27 2.81 -24.43
N GLY A 7 6.50 2.59 -23.95
CA GLY A 7 7.14 1.28 -24.05
C GLY A 7 6.49 0.31 -23.08
N GLU A 8 6.12 -0.88 -23.55
CA GLU A 8 5.82 -2.03 -22.70
C GLU A 8 6.78 -2.00 -21.51
N HIS A 9 6.25 -1.92 -20.29
CA HIS A 9 7.06 -1.87 -19.08
C HIS A 9 7.74 -3.23 -18.93
N ARG A 10 8.83 -3.42 -19.68
CA ARG A 10 9.65 -4.62 -19.63
C ARG A 10 10.23 -4.61 -18.23
N ARG A 11 9.72 -5.51 -17.38
CA ARG A 11 10.21 -5.62 -16.01
C ARG A 11 11.73 -5.72 -16.07
N PRO A 12 12.46 -4.93 -15.27
CA PRO A 12 13.91 -5.07 -15.17
C PRO A 12 14.24 -6.54 -14.90
N ASP A 13 15.19 -7.10 -15.64
CA ASP A 13 15.65 -8.46 -15.37
C ASP A 13 16.27 -8.50 -13.97
N HIS A 14 15.70 -9.33 -13.09
CA HIS A 14 16.15 -9.48 -11.71
C HIS A 14 17.26 -10.53 -11.57
N SER A 15 17.76 -11.09 -12.67
CA SER A 15 18.79 -12.14 -12.67
C SER A 15 20.11 -11.71 -12.04
N GLY A 16 20.40 -10.41 -11.98
CA GLY A 16 21.66 -9.90 -11.43
C GLY A 16 22.88 -10.15 -12.32
N ILE A 17 22.72 -10.83 -13.46
CA ILE A 17 23.79 -11.24 -14.36
C ILE A 17 24.18 -10.05 -15.25
N GLY A 18 25.43 -9.60 -15.16
CA GLY A 18 25.96 -8.47 -15.94
C GLY A 18 25.86 -7.10 -15.27
N HIS A 19 25.34 -7.02 -14.04
CA HIS A 19 25.29 -5.79 -13.27
C HIS A 19 26.57 -5.57 -12.47
N ASN A 20 27.06 -4.33 -12.47
CA ASN A 20 28.19 -3.97 -11.60
C ASN A 20 27.72 -3.94 -10.13
N GLN A 21 28.63 -4.11 -9.17
CA GLN A 21 28.25 -4.13 -7.74
C GLN A 21 27.55 -2.85 -7.29
N ARG A 22 27.88 -1.71 -7.91
CA ARG A 22 27.27 -0.42 -7.59
C ARG A 22 25.79 -0.36 -7.99
N GLU A 23 25.43 -0.95 -9.13
CA GLU A 23 24.06 -1.01 -9.63
C GLU A 23 23.19 -1.92 -8.76
N LEU A 24 23.75 -3.00 -8.23
CA LEU A 24 23.06 -3.87 -7.28
C LEU A 24 22.82 -3.16 -5.94
N GLN A 25 23.79 -2.38 -5.45
CA GLN A 25 23.64 -1.59 -4.22
C GLN A 25 22.62 -0.45 -4.37
N ASP A 26 22.66 0.27 -5.49
CA ASP A 26 21.67 1.32 -5.78
C ASP A 26 20.26 0.71 -5.85
N ARG A 27 20.06 -0.43 -6.54
CA ARG A 27 18.75 -1.11 -6.55
C ARG A 27 18.31 -1.58 -5.16
N ALA A 28 19.21 -2.17 -4.38
CA ALA A 28 18.89 -2.61 -3.03
C ALA A 28 18.42 -1.44 -2.14
N SER A 29 18.95 -0.23 -2.35
CA SER A 29 18.51 0.97 -1.63
C SER A 29 17.07 1.39 -1.98
N PHE A 30 16.63 1.16 -3.22
CA PHE A 30 15.27 1.47 -3.67
C PHE A 30 14.25 0.40 -3.27
N ASP A 31 14.63 -0.87 -3.30
CA ASP A 31 13.74 -2.00 -2.92
C ASP A 31 13.48 -2.07 -1.40
N GLN A 32 14.28 -1.37 -0.59
CA GLN A 32 14.06 -1.21 0.84
C GLN A 32 12.96 -0.19 1.19
N ALA A 33 12.41 0.53 0.20
CA ALA A 33 11.26 1.39 0.45
C ALA A 33 10.08 0.52 0.94
N PRO A 34 9.58 0.71 2.17
CA PRO A 34 8.48 -0.08 2.68
C PRO A 34 7.29 0.08 1.73
N ARG A 35 6.67 -1.05 1.34
CA ARG A 35 5.48 -1.04 0.47
C ARG A 35 4.50 0.00 1.00
N ALA A 36 4.21 1.01 0.19
CA ALA A 36 3.38 2.16 0.55
C ALA A 36 1.99 1.79 1.12
N GLY A 37 1.53 0.56 0.91
CA GLY A 37 0.27 0.05 1.45
C GLY A 37 0.28 -0.40 2.91
N VAL A 38 1.45 -0.68 3.52
CA VAL A 38 1.51 -1.21 4.90
C VAL A 38 1.10 -0.14 5.92
N SER A 39 1.55 1.10 5.74
CA SER A 39 1.17 2.22 6.60
C SER A 39 -0.32 2.58 6.47
N CYS A 40 -0.87 2.50 5.26
CA CYS A 40 -2.28 2.77 5.01
C CYS A 40 -3.19 1.71 5.69
N LEU A 41 -2.85 0.42 5.57
CA LEU A 41 -3.59 -0.65 6.23
C LEU A 41 -3.57 -0.53 7.76
N LEU A 42 -2.44 -0.14 8.34
CA LEU A 42 -2.31 0.03 9.80
C LEU A 42 -3.21 1.14 10.35
N ILE A 43 -3.53 2.16 9.55
CA ILE A 43 -4.37 3.29 9.97
C ILE A 43 -5.83 3.10 9.56
N ALA A 44 -6.08 2.60 8.34
CA ALA A 44 -7.43 2.46 7.80
C ALA A 44 -8.27 1.42 8.55
N LEU A 45 -7.64 0.32 8.98
CA LEU A 45 -8.34 -0.78 9.66
C LEU A 45 -8.93 -0.36 11.01
N PRO A 46 -8.18 0.25 11.96
CA PRO A 46 -8.75 0.68 13.24
C PRO A 46 -9.81 1.77 13.09
N ILE A 47 -9.65 2.72 12.15
CA ILE A 47 -10.64 3.78 11.91
C ILE A 47 -11.95 3.18 11.41
N SER A 48 -11.88 2.26 10.44
CA SER A 48 -13.07 1.61 9.89
C SER A 48 -13.83 0.81 10.97
N LEU A 49 -13.09 0.14 11.86
CA LEU A 49 -13.67 -0.68 12.92
C LEU A 49 -14.34 0.20 14.00
N ALA A 50 -13.70 1.30 14.39
CA ALA A 50 -14.28 2.29 15.31
C ALA A 50 -15.56 2.91 14.75
N MET A 51 -15.60 3.22 13.45
CA MET A 51 -16.78 3.77 12.78
C MET A 51 -17.97 2.80 12.83
N TRP A 52 -17.76 1.53 12.49
CA TRP A 52 -18.81 0.52 12.54
C TRP A 52 -19.29 0.24 13.96
N ALA A 53 -18.38 0.20 14.93
CA ALA A 53 -18.74 0.03 16.34
C ALA A 53 -19.63 1.17 16.83
N GLY A 54 -19.29 2.43 16.50
CA GLY A 54 -20.10 3.60 16.84
C GLY A 54 -21.48 3.61 16.17
N LEU A 55 -21.55 3.15 14.91
CA LEU A 55 -22.82 3.05 14.20
C LEU A 55 -23.75 2.01 14.84
N LEU A 56 -23.21 0.84 15.20
CA LEU A 56 -23.97 -0.25 15.82
C LEU A 56 -24.47 0.13 17.22
N THR A 57 -23.63 0.79 18.04
CA THR A 57 -24.03 1.23 19.38
C THR A 57 -25.08 2.33 19.30
N GLY A 58 -24.91 3.31 18.41
CA GLY A 58 -25.91 4.35 18.15
C GLY A 58 -27.24 3.79 17.68
N ALA A 59 -27.22 2.83 16.75
CA ALA A 59 -28.43 2.17 16.25
C ALA A 59 -29.16 1.40 17.36
N HIS A 60 -28.44 0.64 18.20
CA HIS A 60 -29.06 -0.06 19.33
C HIS A 60 -29.65 0.90 20.36
N ALA A 61 -28.96 2.00 20.67
CA ALA A 61 -29.47 3.02 21.58
C ALA A 61 -30.74 3.68 21.04
N LEU A 62 -30.78 3.95 19.73
CA LEU A 62 -31.97 4.52 19.08
C LEU A 62 -33.15 3.53 19.10
N ILE A 63 -32.91 2.27 18.75
CA ILE A 63 -33.96 1.22 18.77
C ILE A 63 -34.49 1.03 20.19
N GLY A 64 -33.61 0.96 21.20
CA GLY A 64 -34.01 0.82 22.60
C GLY A 64 -34.69 2.05 23.20
N ALA A 65 -34.56 3.22 22.57
CA ALA A 65 -35.26 4.45 22.98
C ALA A 65 -36.64 4.60 22.32
N ILE A 66 -36.88 3.92 21.20
CA ILE A 66 -38.14 4.01 20.42
C ILE A 66 -39.08 2.83 20.71
N ALA A 67 -38.53 1.66 21.07
CA ALA A 67 -39.29 0.47 21.49
C ALA A 67 -39.80 0.59 22.93
#